data_AF-A0A1Y1CM09-F1
#
_entry.id   AF-A0A1Y1CM09-F1
#
_cell.length_a   1.000
_cell.length_b   1.000
_cell.length_c   1.000
_cell.angle_alpha   90.00
_cell.angle_beta   90.00
_cell.angle_gamma   90.00
#
_symmetry.space_group_name_H-M   'P 1'
#
loop_
_entity.id
_entity.type
_entity.pdbx_description
1 polymer ?
#
loop_
_entity_poly.entity_id
_entity_poly.type
_entity_poly.pdbx_seq_one_letter_code
_entity_poly.pdbx_strand_id
1 'polypeptide(L)'
;MTPLKYLYKRKSESIVLWILTIISVFLIFKSSDDPLLPLFEGGIFESIFYQFSYGNIIIQTITLGFLVSLIFYLIVVYIPAKRKEKDVNPYVKIQCESIIFTSYAIIDDIISKSDSGYDFKNLTNEQFKEICENVNPIEHISKFHNDIGKYFDHHLGYKIYNRWIRIEEEMNNLLKLLPHIDTGILKKIYNLKNCTFRILAKDLSQVEKFQNDNLNTWSEHLYEVYTLTKDLRDYSSLYFKTDLKNDPWNK
;
A
#
# COMPACT_ATOMS: atom_id res chain seq x y z
N MET A 1 -4.67 -14.28 -2.95
CA MET A 1 -4.80 -14.04 -1.49
C MET A 1 -5.36 -12.64 -1.31
N THR A 2 -6.54 -12.50 -0.70
CA THR A 2 -7.27 -11.22 -0.63
C THR A 2 -6.65 -10.26 0.41
N PRO A 3 -6.72 -8.93 0.21
CA PRO A 3 -6.16 -7.91 1.12
C PRO A 3 -6.59 -8.10 2.58
N LEU A 4 -7.85 -8.49 2.79
CA LEU A 4 -8.41 -8.78 4.12
C LEU A 4 -7.69 -9.93 4.85
N LYS A 5 -7.28 -10.99 4.15
CA LYS A 5 -6.60 -12.14 4.78
C LYS A 5 -5.25 -11.74 5.38
N TYR A 6 -4.54 -10.81 4.75
CA TYR A 6 -3.25 -10.33 5.24
C TYR A 6 -3.42 -9.48 6.52
N LEU A 7 -4.37 -8.55 6.50
CA LEU A 7 -4.68 -7.72 7.68
C LEU A 7 -5.21 -8.53 8.87
N TYR A 8 -5.99 -9.58 8.60
CA TYR A 8 -6.51 -10.47 9.63
C TYR A 8 -5.39 -11.25 10.33
N LYS A 9 -4.43 -11.79 9.56
CA LYS A 9 -3.27 -12.52 10.09
C LYS A 9 -2.42 -11.66 11.04
N ARG A 10 -2.23 -10.37 10.73
CA ARG A 10 -1.49 -9.43 11.59
C ARG A 10 -2.20 -9.19 12.93
N LYS A 11 -3.55 -9.15 12.94
CA LYS A 11 -4.33 -8.99 14.18
C LYS A 11 -4.28 -10.23 15.07
N SER A 12 -4.29 -11.44 14.50
CA SER A 12 -4.23 -12.68 15.29
C SER A 12 -2.92 -12.85 16.05
N GLU A 13 -1.79 -12.45 15.47
CA GLU A 13 -0.47 -12.59 16.11
C GLU A 13 -0.35 -11.72 17.38
N SER A 14 -0.87 -10.49 17.34
CA SER A 14 -0.90 -9.62 18.52
C SER A 14 -1.79 -10.17 19.63
N ILE A 15 -2.93 -10.78 19.30
CA ILE A 15 -3.84 -11.39 20.28
C ILE A 15 -3.15 -12.55 21.01
N VAL A 16 -2.46 -13.42 20.27
CA VAL A 16 -1.70 -14.54 20.86
C VAL A 16 -0.64 -14.03 21.84
N LEU A 17 0.11 -13.00 21.48
CA LEU A 17 1.12 -12.40 22.37
C LEU A 17 0.50 -11.85 23.66
N TRP A 18 -0.64 -11.16 23.57
CA TRP A 18 -1.35 -10.65 24.75
C TRP A 18 -1.86 -11.78 25.66
N ILE A 19 -2.42 -12.83 25.08
CA ILE A 19 -2.88 -14.01 25.84
C ILE A 19 -1.69 -14.66 26.57
N LEU A 20 -0.57 -14.89 25.88
CA LEU A 20 0.63 -15.46 26.49
C LEU A 20 1.21 -14.56 27.59
N THR A 21 1.13 -13.24 27.43
CA THR A 21 1.56 -12.28 28.44
C THR A 21 0.70 -12.37 29.69
N ILE A 22 -0.63 -12.39 29.54
CA ILE A 22 -1.57 -12.52 30.66
C ILE A 22 -1.35 -13.84 31.39
N ILE A 23 -1.21 -14.94 30.64
CA ILE A 23 -0.91 -16.26 31.21
C ILE A 23 0.42 -16.22 31.96
N SER A 24 1.47 -15.62 31.41
CA SER A 24 2.79 -15.55 32.06
C SER A 24 2.74 -14.75 33.36
N VAL A 25 2.07 -13.59 33.36
CA VAL A 25 1.89 -12.77 34.57
C VAL A 25 1.11 -13.55 35.63
N PHE A 26 0.02 -14.21 35.24
CA PHE A 26 -0.76 -15.05 36.15
C PHE A 26 0.06 -16.20 36.74
N LEU A 27 0.83 -16.89 35.91
CA LEU A 27 1.68 -18.00 36.34
C LEU A 27 2.79 -17.54 37.30
N ILE A 28 3.38 -16.35 37.11
CA ILE A 28 4.35 -15.79 38.05
C ILE A 28 3.75 -15.62 39.44
N PHE A 29 2.54 -15.06 39.54
CA PHE A 29 1.86 -14.90 40.82
C PHE A 29 1.50 -16.26 41.45
N LYS A 30 1.03 -17.20 40.64
CA LYS A 30 0.66 -18.54 41.12
C LYS A 30 1.86 -19.39 41.54
N SER A 31 3.02 -19.19 40.94
CA SER A 31 4.24 -19.95 41.24
C SER A 31 5.18 -19.23 42.20
N SER A 32 4.82 -18.05 42.74
CA SER A 32 5.68 -17.34 43.69
C SER A 32 5.64 -18.03 45.06
N ASP A 33 6.79 -18.12 45.71
CA ASP A 33 6.93 -18.64 47.08
C ASP A 33 6.47 -17.62 48.15
N ASP A 34 6.09 -16.41 47.74
CA ASP A 34 5.63 -15.35 48.63
C ASP A 34 4.26 -15.68 49.26
N PRO A 35 4.06 -15.36 50.56
CA PRO A 35 2.76 -15.53 51.20
C PRO A 35 1.70 -14.69 50.48
N LEU A 36 0.50 -15.26 50.33
CA LEU A 36 -0.64 -14.55 49.74
C LEU A 36 -0.90 -13.25 50.52
N LEU A 37 -1.21 -12.17 49.82
CA LEU A 37 -1.62 -10.94 50.51
C LEU A 37 -2.87 -11.25 51.36
N PRO A 38 -2.97 -10.75 52.60
CA PRO A 38 -4.08 -11.05 53.53
C PRO A 38 -5.47 -10.75 52.95
N LEU A 39 -5.55 -9.90 51.91
CA LEU A 39 -6.76 -9.60 51.14
C LEU A 39 -7.33 -10.78 50.34
N PHE A 40 -6.55 -11.85 50.14
CA PHE A 40 -6.95 -13.03 49.35
C PHE A 40 -7.20 -14.29 50.19
N GLU A 41 -7.06 -14.20 51.51
CA GLU A 41 -7.28 -15.32 52.43
C GLU A 41 -8.78 -15.61 52.63
N GLY A 42 -9.18 -16.88 52.61
CA GLY A 42 -10.52 -17.34 52.98
C GLY A 42 -11.58 -17.34 51.87
N GLY A 43 -11.19 -17.15 50.59
CA GLY A 43 -12.11 -17.06 49.45
C GLY A 43 -11.74 -17.93 48.25
N ILE A 44 -12.54 -17.87 47.19
CA ILE A 44 -12.29 -18.58 45.91
C ILE A 44 -10.92 -18.23 45.28
N PHE A 45 -10.38 -17.06 45.60
CA PHE A 45 -9.07 -16.61 45.13
C PHE A 45 -7.92 -17.40 45.76
N GLU A 46 -8.05 -17.86 47.00
CA GLU A 46 -7.05 -18.70 47.66
C GLU A 46 -6.82 -20.00 46.88
N SER A 47 -7.90 -20.65 46.44
CA SER A 47 -7.81 -21.86 45.61
C SER A 47 -7.19 -21.62 44.24
N ILE A 48 -7.39 -20.44 43.64
CA ILE A 48 -6.87 -20.10 42.31
C ILE A 48 -5.37 -19.78 42.38
N PHE A 49 -4.93 -19.09 43.44
CA PHE A 49 -3.55 -18.66 43.63
C PHE A 49 -2.70 -19.62 44.48
N TYR A 50 -3.27 -20.73 44.95
CA TYR A 50 -2.50 -21.78 45.62
C TYR A 50 -1.38 -22.27 44.69
N GLN A 51 -0.17 -22.40 45.27
CA GLN A 51 1.03 -22.80 44.56
C GLN A 51 0.88 -24.20 43.95
N PHE A 52 1.63 -24.48 42.88
CA PHE A 52 1.67 -25.84 42.35
C PHE A 52 2.44 -26.74 43.32
N SER A 53 2.03 -28.00 43.42
CA SER A 53 2.69 -28.98 44.29
C SER A 53 4.13 -29.27 43.86
N TYR A 54 4.47 -29.06 42.58
CA TYR A 54 5.80 -29.27 42.02
C TYR A 54 6.08 -28.28 40.88
N GLY A 55 7.35 -27.91 40.68
CA GLY A 55 7.80 -27.21 39.48
C GLY A 55 7.63 -25.68 39.47
N ASN A 56 7.31 -25.05 40.61
CA ASN A 56 7.14 -23.60 40.72
C ASN A 56 8.34 -22.82 40.15
N ILE A 57 9.56 -23.20 40.53
CA ILE A 57 10.80 -22.57 40.04
C ILE A 57 10.91 -22.62 38.51
N ILE A 58 10.56 -23.75 37.89
CA ILE A 58 10.64 -23.92 36.43
C ILE A 58 9.63 -23.01 35.75
N ILE A 59 8.37 -23.03 36.21
CA ILE A 59 7.30 -22.18 35.69
C ILE A 59 7.67 -20.70 35.82
N GLN A 60 8.13 -20.29 37.00
CA GLN A 60 8.55 -18.92 37.28
C GLN A 60 9.71 -18.48 36.37
N THR A 61 10.72 -19.34 36.19
CA THR A 61 11.88 -19.04 35.33
C THR A 61 11.47 -18.87 33.87
N ILE A 62 10.62 -19.75 33.34
CA ILE A 62 10.17 -19.68 31.94
C ILE A 62 9.34 -18.42 31.70
N THR A 63 8.38 -18.14 32.59
CA THR A 63 7.48 -17.00 32.48
C THR A 63 8.22 -15.67 32.62
N LEU A 64 9.17 -15.59 33.56
CA LEU A 64 10.05 -14.43 33.70
C LEU A 64 10.92 -14.24 32.45
N GLY A 65 11.52 -15.32 31.93
CA GLY A 65 12.29 -15.30 30.69
C GLY A 65 11.47 -14.81 29.49
N PHE A 66 10.21 -15.27 29.38
CA PHE A 66 9.28 -14.79 28.36
C PHE A 66 9.00 -13.29 28.51
N LEU A 67 8.70 -12.81 29.72
CA LEU A 67 8.42 -11.38 29.95
C LEU A 67 9.63 -10.50 29.64
N VAL A 68 10.83 -10.91 30.06
CA VAL A 68 12.06 -10.20 29.74
C VAL A 68 12.27 -10.15 28.22
N SER A 69 12.08 -11.28 27.54
CA SER A 69 12.18 -11.36 26.07
C SER A 69 11.16 -10.46 25.37
N LEU A 70 9.93 -10.39 25.88
CA LEU A 70 8.88 -9.52 25.37
C LEU A 70 9.23 -8.04 25.56
N ILE A 71 9.75 -7.65 26.72
CA ILE A 71 10.19 -6.28 26.98
C ILE A 71 11.30 -5.88 26.00
N PHE A 72 12.30 -6.75 25.81
CA PHE A 72 13.36 -6.51 24.82
C PHE A 72 12.81 -6.42 23.40
N TYR A 73 11.90 -7.30 23.00
CA TYR A 73 11.22 -7.21 21.71
C TYR A 73 10.49 -5.87 21.55
N LEU A 74 9.76 -5.42 22.58
CA LEU A 74 9.03 -4.16 22.53
C LEU A 74 9.97 -2.96 22.35
N ILE A 75 11.07 -2.91 23.10
CA ILE A 75 12.02 -1.81 23.09
C ILE A 75 12.88 -1.80 21.82
N VAL A 76 13.41 -2.96 21.42
CA VAL A 76 14.41 -3.07 20.35
C VAL A 76 13.78 -3.19 18.98
N VAL A 77 12.60 -3.82 18.88
CA VAL A 77 11.98 -4.14 17.59
C VAL A 77 10.70 -3.34 17.39
N TYR A 78 9.71 -3.49 18.28
CA TYR A 78 8.36 -2.97 18.05
C TYR A 78 8.30 -1.43 18.07
N ILE A 79 8.84 -0.78 19.10
CA ILE A 79 8.82 0.68 19.22
C ILE A 79 9.58 1.34 18.06
N PRO A 80 10.82 0.94 17.72
CA PRO A 80 11.53 1.49 16.58
C PRO A 80 10.79 1.24 15.26
N ALA A 81 10.21 0.05 15.06
CA ALA A 81 9.41 -0.24 13.88
C ALA A 81 8.18 0.68 13.79
N LYS A 82 7.49 0.94 14.90
CA LYS A 82 6.32 1.84 14.95
C LYS A 82 6.69 3.30 14.71
N ARG A 83 7.83 3.75 15.22
CA ARG A 83 8.36 5.09 14.92
C ARG A 83 8.69 5.23 13.44
N LYS A 84 9.42 4.27 12.87
CA LYS A 84 9.71 4.24 11.42
C LYS A 84 8.43 4.21 10.58
N GLU A 85 7.44 3.39 10.94
CA GLU A 85 6.13 3.35 10.27
C GLU A 85 5.46 4.73 10.32
N LYS A 86 5.48 5.43 11.46
CA LYS A 86 4.92 6.78 11.61
C LYS A 86 5.64 7.83 10.75
N ASP A 87 6.95 7.72 10.60
CA ASP A 87 7.76 8.71 9.86
C ASP A 87 7.73 8.45 8.35
N VAL A 88 7.71 7.18 7.94
CA VAL A 88 7.79 6.76 6.53
C VAL A 88 6.41 6.67 5.87
N ASN A 89 5.37 6.23 6.59
CA ASN A 89 4.03 6.05 6.00
C ASN A 89 3.44 7.31 5.38
N PRO A 90 3.58 8.52 5.97
CA PRO A 90 3.09 9.74 5.32
C PRO A 90 3.73 9.96 3.95
N TYR A 91 5.04 9.72 3.84
CA TYR A 91 5.75 9.82 2.56
C TYR A 91 5.28 8.75 1.58
N VAL A 92 5.17 7.48 2.02
CA VAL A 92 4.68 6.38 1.18
C VAL A 92 3.27 6.66 0.67
N LYS A 93 2.40 7.18 1.54
CA LYS A 93 1.03 7.58 1.20
C LYS A 93 1.02 8.66 0.12
N ILE A 94 1.79 9.74 0.30
CA ILE A 94 1.88 10.84 -0.67
C ILE A 94 2.36 10.33 -2.03
N GLN A 95 3.37 9.45 -2.06
CA GLN A 95 3.86 8.86 -3.31
C GLN A 95 2.80 7.96 -3.97
N CYS A 96 2.09 7.13 -3.19
CA CYS A 96 0.98 6.32 -3.73
C CYS A 96 -0.12 7.22 -4.30
N GLU A 97 -0.51 8.28 -3.60
CA GLU A 97 -1.50 9.26 -4.08
C GLU A 97 -1.05 9.94 -5.37
N SER A 98 0.23 10.30 -5.49
CA SER A 98 0.79 10.92 -6.68
C SER A 98 0.78 9.97 -7.88
N ILE A 99 1.15 8.69 -7.67
CA ILE A 99 1.09 7.65 -8.70
C ILE A 99 -0.36 7.45 -9.17
N ILE A 100 -1.28 7.31 -8.22
CA ILE A 100 -2.71 7.09 -8.50
C ILE A 100 -3.29 8.27 -9.28
N PHE A 101 -3.04 9.50 -8.84
CA PHE A 101 -3.56 10.70 -9.47
C PHE A 101 -2.95 10.93 -10.86
N THR A 102 -1.65 10.72 -11.02
CA THR A 102 -0.96 10.89 -12.31
C THR A 102 -1.44 9.83 -13.31
N SER A 103 -1.66 8.59 -12.85
CA SER A 103 -2.21 7.52 -13.68
C SER A 103 -3.66 7.79 -14.08
N TYR A 104 -4.49 8.27 -13.13
CA TYR A 104 -5.84 8.76 -13.44
C TYR A 104 -5.82 9.84 -14.52
N ALA A 105 -4.96 10.86 -14.36
CA ALA A 105 -4.88 11.95 -15.32
C ALA A 105 -4.56 11.47 -16.74
N ILE A 106 -3.71 10.42 -16.91
CA ILE A 106 -3.45 9.81 -18.21
C ILE A 106 -4.75 9.31 -18.84
N ILE A 107 -5.51 8.52 -18.10
CA ILE A 107 -6.75 7.90 -18.60
C ILE A 107 -7.83 8.98 -18.83
N ASP A 108 -7.99 9.92 -17.90
CA ASP A 108 -8.93 11.03 -17.98
C ASP A 108 -8.67 11.93 -19.19
N ASP A 109 -7.40 12.25 -19.46
CA ASP A 109 -7.01 12.98 -20.66
C ASP A 109 -7.49 12.23 -21.92
N ILE A 110 -7.35 10.91 -21.99
CA ILE A 110 -7.80 10.11 -23.15
C ILE A 110 -9.33 10.14 -23.26
N ILE A 111 -10.05 9.85 -22.16
CA ILE A 111 -11.52 9.87 -22.13
C ILE A 111 -12.04 11.24 -22.59
N SER A 112 -11.50 12.32 -22.03
CA SER A 112 -11.94 13.70 -22.32
C SER A 112 -11.72 14.15 -23.77
N LYS A 113 -10.96 13.39 -24.57
CA LYS A 113 -10.72 13.65 -26.00
C LYS A 113 -11.41 12.67 -26.93
N SER A 114 -12.06 11.65 -26.40
CA SER A 114 -12.75 10.63 -27.19
C SER A 114 -14.19 10.97 -27.55
N ASP A 115 -14.77 12.00 -26.93
CA ASP A 115 -16.21 12.36 -27.01
C ASP A 115 -17.19 11.19 -26.72
N SER A 116 -16.71 10.11 -26.09
CA SER A 116 -17.46 8.87 -25.89
C SER A 116 -18.54 8.94 -24.81
N GLY A 117 -18.49 9.92 -23.91
CA GLY A 117 -19.40 10.04 -22.77
C GLY A 117 -19.22 8.98 -21.67
N TYR A 118 -18.20 8.12 -21.77
CA TYR A 118 -17.91 7.13 -20.73
C TYR A 118 -17.29 7.76 -19.47
N ASP A 119 -17.59 7.15 -18.32
CA ASP A 119 -17.04 7.55 -17.02
C ASP A 119 -15.85 6.66 -16.62
N PHE A 120 -14.85 7.26 -15.97
CA PHE A 120 -13.62 6.63 -15.52
C PHE A 120 -13.85 5.49 -14.50
N LYS A 121 -14.89 5.58 -13.65
CA LYS A 121 -15.06 4.71 -12.48
C LYS A 121 -15.19 3.22 -12.81
N ASN A 122 -15.89 2.92 -13.91
CA ASN A 122 -16.33 1.57 -14.27
C ASN A 122 -16.01 1.23 -15.73
N LEU A 123 -14.80 1.54 -16.18
CA LEU A 123 -14.36 1.18 -17.52
C LEU A 123 -14.13 -0.32 -17.66
N THR A 124 -14.80 -0.91 -18.64
CA THR A 124 -14.46 -2.23 -19.19
C THR A 124 -13.32 -2.09 -20.21
N ASN A 125 -12.66 -3.21 -20.54
CA ASN A 125 -11.61 -3.21 -21.53
C ASN A 125 -12.15 -2.81 -22.92
N GLU A 126 -13.34 -3.29 -23.25
CA GLU A 126 -14.02 -3.03 -24.52
C GLU A 126 -14.38 -1.55 -24.67
N GLN A 127 -14.95 -0.93 -23.63
CA GLN A 127 -15.24 0.51 -23.62
C GLN A 127 -13.95 1.32 -23.74
N PHE A 128 -12.89 0.91 -23.03
CA PHE A 128 -11.62 1.64 -23.09
C PHE A 128 -10.94 1.53 -24.46
N LYS A 129 -11.10 0.39 -25.13
CA LYS A 129 -10.64 0.20 -26.51
C LYS A 129 -11.38 1.13 -27.48
N GLU A 130 -12.70 1.21 -27.38
CA GLU A 130 -13.52 2.14 -28.17
C GLU A 130 -13.08 3.60 -27.95
N ILE A 131 -12.82 3.99 -26.70
CA ILE A 131 -12.27 5.30 -26.34
C ILE A 131 -10.95 5.56 -27.08
N CYS A 132 -10.03 4.59 -27.08
CA CYS A 132 -8.73 4.73 -27.73
C CYS A 132 -8.82 4.78 -29.26
N GLU A 133 -9.79 4.10 -29.88
CA GLU A 133 -10.03 4.14 -31.33
C GLU A 133 -10.49 5.54 -31.79
N ASN A 134 -11.17 6.29 -30.93
CA ASN A 134 -11.69 7.63 -31.23
C ASN A 134 -10.74 8.78 -30.87
N VAL A 135 -9.53 8.51 -30.38
CA VAL A 135 -8.58 9.55 -29.96
C VAL A 135 -7.35 9.55 -30.85
N ASN A 136 -7.22 10.57 -31.69
CA ASN A 136 -5.99 10.81 -32.44
C ASN A 136 -4.97 11.54 -31.55
N PRO A 137 -3.87 10.87 -31.14
CA PRO A 137 -2.93 11.47 -30.20
C PRO A 137 -2.17 12.67 -30.78
N ILE A 138 -2.09 12.81 -32.11
CA ILE A 138 -1.36 13.88 -32.80
C ILE A 138 -2.15 15.19 -32.82
N GLU A 139 -3.48 15.12 -32.93
CA GLU A 139 -4.36 16.29 -33.05
C GLU A 139 -4.47 17.11 -31.75
N HIS A 140 -4.16 16.50 -30.61
CA HIS A 140 -4.30 17.12 -29.31
C HIS A 140 -2.97 17.68 -28.79
N ILE A 141 -2.73 18.96 -29.10
CA ILE A 141 -1.50 19.67 -28.71
C ILE A 141 -1.61 20.27 -27.30
N SER A 142 -0.56 20.10 -26.51
CA SER A 142 -0.39 20.68 -25.17
C SER A 142 0.93 21.46 -25.07
N LYS A 143 0.93 22.52 -24.25
CA LYS A 143 2.12 23.30 -23.93
C LYS A 143 2.91 22.67 -22.79
N PHE A 144 4.21 22.51 -22.97
CA PHE A 144 5.16 22.00 -22.00
C PHE A 144 6.20 23.06 -21.66
N HIS A 145 6.68 23.06 -20.43
CA HIS A 145 7.79 23.91 -20.00
C HIS A 145 9.12 23.19 -20.22
N ASN A 146 10.11 23.91 -20.78
CA ASN A 146 11.49 23.45 -20.89
C ASN A 146 12.44 24.25 -19.99
N ASP A 147 12.05 25.48 -19.61
CA ASP A 147 12.82 26.38 -18.76
C ASP A 147 11.91 27.51 -18.25
N ILE A 148 12.42 28.39 -17.39
CA ILE A 148 11.71 29.59 -16.94
C ILE A 148 11.32 30.43 -18.16
N GLY A 149 10.01 30.52 -18.41
CA GLY A 149 9.42 31.28 -19.52
C GLY A 149 9.54 30.63 -20.90
N LYS A 150 10.15 29.44 -21.05
CA LYS A 150 10.26 28.73 -22.34
C LYS A 150 9.26 27.59 -22.42
N TYR A 151 8.43 27.64 -23.45
CA TYR A 151 7.41 26.65 -23.73
C TYR A 151 7.65 26.00 -25.09
N PHE A 152 7.22 24.76 -25.23
CA PHE A 152 7.10 24.07 -26.52
C PHE A 152 5.77 23.32 -26.57
N ASP A 153 5.26 23.16 -27.78
CA ASP A 153 4.03 22.43 -28.05
C ASP A 153 4.36 20.97 -28.38
N HIS A 154 3.57 20.03 -27.85
CA HIS A 154 3.70 18.62 -28.19
C HIS A 154 2.35 17.91 -28.10
N HIS A 155 2.22 16.83 -28.86
CA HIS A 155 1.02 16.01 -28.95
C HIS A 155 0.70 15.19 -27.67
N LEU A 156 -0.51 14.64 -27.58
CA LEU A 156 -1.02 13.89 -26.42
C LEU A 156 -0.18 12.66 -26.06
N GLY A 157 0.28 11.90 -27.06
CA GLY A 157 1.17 10.76 -26.82
C GLY A 157 2.42 11.11 -25.99
N TYR A 158 3.04 12.26 -26.26
CA TYR A 158 4.18 12.74 -25.49
C TYR A 158 3.79 13.16 -24.06
N LYS A 159 2.61 13.76 -23.89
CA LYS A 159 2.03 14.06 -22.57
C LYS A 159 1.87 12.81 -21.72
N ILE A 160 1.31 11.75 -22.31
CA ILE A 160 1.12 10.44 -21.66
C ILE A 160 2.48 9.86 -21.26
N TYR A 161 3.44 9.84 -22.18
CA TYR A 161 4.80 9.35 -21.91
C TYR A 161 5.49 10.10 -20.76
N ASN A 162 5.42 11.44 -20.75
CA ASN A 162 6.03 12.24 -19.68
C ASN A 162 5.38 11.97 -18.31
N ARG A 163 4.06 11.79 -18.26
CA ARG A 163 3.37 11.39 -17.02
C ARG A 163 3.77 9.98 -16.59
N TRP A 164 3.96 9.07 -17.53
CA TRP A 164 4.48 7.74 -17.23
C TRP A 164 5.88 7.76 -16.62
N ILE A 165 6.81 8.55 -17.19
CA ILE A 165 8.16 8.72 -16.62
C ILE A 165 8.08 9.20 -15.17
N ARG A 166 7.20 10.16 -14.88
CA ARG A 166 6.99 10.63 -13.50
C ARG A 166 6.49 9.50 -12.59
N ILE A 167 5.52 8.70 -13.04
CA ILE A 167 5.04 7.53 -12.29
C ILE A 167 6.20 6.55 -12.03
N GLU A 168 7.06 6.29 -13.02
CA GLU A 168 8.25 5.44 -12.84
C GLU A 168 9.24 6.00 -11.82
N GLU A 169 9.47 7.31 -11.81
CA GLU A 169 10.33 7.98 -10.83
C GLU A 169 9.76 7.85 -9.41
N GLU A 170 8.46 8.08 -9.23
CA GLU A 170 7.77 7.93 -7.94
C GLU A 170 7.81 6.49 -7.44
N MET A 171 7.59 5.51 -8.32
CA MET A 171 7.75 4.08 -8.01
C MET A 171 9.19 3.75 -7.62
N ASN A 172 10.20 4.30 -8.32
CA ASN A 172 11.60 4.11 -7.96
C ASN A 172 11.94 4.71 -6.60
N ASN A 173 11.39 5.87 -6.27
CA ASN A 173 11.57 6.51 -4.97
C ASN A 173 10.95 5.69 -3.85
N LEU A 174 9.77 5.11 -4.07
CA LEU A 174 9.19 4.14 -3.14
C LEU A 174 10.09 2.91 -2.97
N LEU A 175 10.59 2.31 -4.05
CA LEU A 175 11.45 1.12 -3.96
C LEU A 175 12.78 1.36 -3.23
N LYS A 176 13.22 2.61 -3.05
CA LYS A 176 14.37 2.91 -2.18
C LYS A 176 14.06 2.69 -0.69
N LEU A 177 12.79 2.57 -0.32
CA LEU A 177 12.29 2.38 1.05
C LEU A 177 11.87 0.93 1.35
N LEU A 178 12.34 -0.05 0.58
CA LEU A 178 12.01 -1.48 0.70
C LEU A 178 11.91 -2.05 2.13
N PRO A 179 12.82 -1.76 3.08
CA PRO A 179 12.71 -2.31 4.44
C PRO A 179 11.59 -1.68 5.28
N HIS A 180 10.92 -0.63 4.78
CA HIS A 180 9.95 0.18 5.53
C HIS A 180 8.57 0.23 4.87
N ILE A 181 8.42 -0.33 3.67
CA ILE A 181 7.14 -0.39 2.96
C ILE A 181 6.41 -1.69 3.29
N ASP A 182 5.09 -1.60 3.45
CA ASP A 182 4.23 -2.77 3.56
C ASP A 182 4.33 -3.66 2.31
N THR A 183 4.48 -4.97 2.52
CA THR A 183 4.67 -5.93 1.43
C THR A 183 3.53 -5.93 0.41
N GLY A 184 2.30 -5.59 0.82
CA GLY A 184 1.17 -5.45 -0.08
C GLY A 184 1.30 -4.24 -1.00
N ILE A 185 1.63 -3.06 -0.48
CA ILE A 185 1.92 -1.86 -1.30
C ILE A 185 3.08 -2.18 -2.25
N LEU A 186 4.17 -2.75 -1.72
CA LEU A 186 5.35 -3.10 -2.50
C LEU A 186 5.00 -3.99 -3.69
N LYS A 187 4.16 -5.03 -3.48
CA LYS A 187 3.73 -5.91 -4.55
C LYS A 187 2.94 -5.18 -5.64
N LYS A 188 2.04 -4.26 -5.27
CA LYS A 188 1.27 -3.48 -6.25
C LYS A 188 2.15 -2.54 -7.06
N ILE A 189 3.06 -1.84 -6.39
CA ILE A 189 4.07 -0.99 -7.04
C ILE A 189 4.95 -1.82 -7.99
N TYR A 190 5.38 -3.00 -7.55
CA TYR A 190 6.18 -3.89 -8.40
C TYR A 190 5.42 -4.36 -9.63
N ASN A 191 4.13 -4.71 -9.50
CA ASN A 191 3.30 -5.08 -10.63
C ASN A 191 3.14 -3.92 -11.62
N LEU A 192 2.80 -2.72 -11.13
CA LEU A 192 2.66 -1.52 -11.97
C LEU A 192 3.99 -1.16 -12.67
N LYS A 193 5.12 -1.25 -11.97
CA LYS A 193 6.46 -1.01 -12.54
C LYS A 193 6.84 -2.00 -13.64
N ASN A 194 6.27 -3.20 -13.63
CA ASN A 194 6.58 -4.25 -14.60
C ASN A 194 5.39 -4.56 -15.51
N CYS A 195 4.43 -3.64 -15.63
CA CYS A 195 3.35 -3.75 -16.59
C CYS A 195 3.88 -3.70 -18.03
N THR A 196 3.10 -4.21 -18.97
CA THR A 196 3.45 -4.26 -20.39
C THR A 196 3.56 -2.87 -21.01
N PHE A 197 2.77 -1.90 -20.52
CA PHE A 197 2.82 -0.52 -20.97
C PHE A 197 4.20 0.12 -20.84
N ARG A 198 4.99 -0.27 -19.83
CA ARG A 198 6.36 0.24 -19.65
C ARG A 198 7.23 0.08 -20.89
N ILE A 199 7.06 -1.03 -21.62
CA ILE A 199 7.88 -1.35 -22.80
C ILE A 199 7.51 -0.41 -23.96
N LEU A 200 6.22 -0.10 -24.11
CA LEU A 200 5.65 0.63 -25.24
C LEU A 200 5.45 2.12 -24.97
N ALA A 201 5.58 2.56 -23.72
CA ALA A 201 5.36 3.95 -23.33
C ALA A 201 6.24 4.92 -24.13
N LYS A 202 7.48 4.53 -24.44
CA LYS A 202 8.40 5.35 -25.23
C LYS A 202 7.90 5.57 -26.65
N ASP A 203 7.18 4.61 -27.24
CA ASP A 203 6.68 4.73 -28.61
C ASP A 203 5.62 5.84 -28.72
N LEU A 204 4.85 6.07 -27.65
CA LEU A 204 3.91 7.19 -27.58
C LEU A 204 4.60 8.56 -27.69
N SER A 205 5.86 8.69 -27.27
CA SER A 205 6.63 9.94 -27.45
C SER A 205 7.04 10.21 -28.91
N GLN A 206 6.91 9.19 -29.78
CA GLN A 206 7.32 9.24 -31.18
C GLN A 206 6.17 8.82 -32.11
N VAL A 207 4.92 8.99 -31.67
CA VAL A 207 3.72 8.50 -32.39
C VAL A 207 3.65 8.98 -33.84
N GLU A 208 4.14 10.19 -34.11
CA GLU A 208 4.23 10.78 -35.46
C GLU A 208 5.05 9.92 -36.43
N LYS A 209 6.09 9.22 -35.96
CA LYS A 209 6.92 8.35 -36.80
C LYS A 209 6.19 7.08 -37.23
N PHE A 210 5.23 6.65 -36.42
CA PHE A 210 4.46 5.43 -36.68
C PHE A 210 3.19 5.70 -37.48
N GLN A 211 2.85 6.98 -37.71
CA GLN A 211 1.64 7.39 -38.43
C GLN A 211 0.35 6.78 -37.86
N ASN A 212 0.34 6.47 -36.55
CA ASN A 212 -0.86 5.97 -35.89
C ASN A 212 -1.85 7.14 -35.72
N ASP A 213 -3.03 6.97 -36.29
CA ASP A 213 -4.14 7.93 -36.27
C ASP A 213 -5.03 7.79 -35.03
N ASN A 214 -4.79 6.77 -34.19
CA ASN A 214 -5.50 6.55 -32.95
C ASN A 214 -4.61 5.87 -31.88
N LEU A 215 -5.15 5.67 -30.68
CA LEU A 215 -4.47 5.02 -29.55
C LEU A 215 -4.74 3.51 -29.43
N ASN A 216 -5.43 2.88 -30.40
CA ASN A 216 -5.89 1.49 -30.28
C ASN A 216 -4.75 0.50 -30.01
N THR A 217 -3.60 0.69 -30.66
CA THR A 217 -2.38 -0.12 -30.46
C THR A 217 -1.89 -0.16 -29.00
N TRP A 218 -2.22 0.86 -28.21
CA TRP A 218 -1.84 0.95 -26.79
C TRP A 218 -3.00 0.67 -25.82
N SER A 219 -4.21 0.43 -26.32
CA SER A 219 -5.43 0.34 -25.51
C SER A 219 -5.34 -0.70 -24.39
N GLU A 220 -4.96 -1.94 -24.72
CA GLU A 220 -4.82 -3.03 -23.74
C GLU A 220 -3.78 -2.70 -22.65
N HIS A 221 -2.66 -2.09 -23.05
CA HIS A 221 -1.57 -1.74 -22.15
C HIS A 221 -1.94 -0.58 -21.22
N LEU A 222 -2.62 0.43 -21.74
CA LEU A 222 -3.16 1.54 -20.96
C LEU A 222 -4.28 1.07 -20.01
N TYR A 223 -5.09 0.10 -20.44
CA TYR A 223 -6.09 -0.55 -19.57
C TYR A 223 -5.43 -1.36 -18.44
N GLU A 224 -4.30 -2.04 -18.72
CA GLU A 224 -3.50 -2.68 -17.67
C GLU A 224 -3.05 -1.65 -16.62
N VAL A 225 -2.57 -0.48 -17.04
CA VAL A 225 -2.21 0.62 -16.11
C VAL A 225 -3.43 1.05 -15.28
N TYR A 226 -4.60 1.22 -15.89
CA TYR A 226 -5.83 1.54 -15.18
C TYR A 226 -6.16 0.50 -14.08
N THR A 227 -6.15 -0.79 -14.44
CA THR A 227 -6.52 -1.87 -13.51
C THR A 227 -5.51 -2.01 -12.36
N LEU A 228 -4.21 -1.95 -12.66
CA LEU A 228 -3.15 -2.02 -11.64
C LEU A 228 -3.17 -0.79 -10.72
N THR A 229 -3.48 0.39 -11.25
CA THR A 229 -3.64 1.61 -10.45
C THR A 229 -4.84 1.51 -9.52
N LYS A 230 -5.98 1.00 -10.01
CA LYS A 230 -7.19 0.77 -9.19
C LYS A 230 -6.90 -0.19 -8.04
N ASP A 231 -6.19 -1.29 -8.31
CA ASP A 231 -5.77 -2.26 -7.31
C ASP A 231 -4.79 -1.65 -6.27
N LEU A 232 -3.87 -0.78 -6.69
CA LEU A 232 -3.03 0.00 -5.78
C LEU A 232 -3.87 0.95 -4.90
N ARG A 233 -4.84 1.66 -5.50
CA ARG A 233 -5.75 2.58 -4.80
C ARG A 233 -6.55 1.84 -3.74
N ASP A 234 -7.21 0.74 -4.10
CA ASP A 234 -8.07 -0.02 -3.18
C ASP A 234 -7.27 -0.55 -1.99
N TYR A 235 -6.05 -1.06 -2.24
CA TYR A 235 -5.17 -1.50 -1.16
C TYR A 235 -4.67 -0.33 -0.30
N SER A 236 -4.27 0.77 -0.92
CA SER A 236 -3.77 1.97 -0.24
C SER A 236 -4.82 2.55 0.72
N SER A 237 -6.06 2.72 0.26
CA SER A 237 -7.17 3.23 1.08
C SER A 237 -7.44 2.32 2.28
N LEU A 238 -7.40 1.00 2.08
CA LEU A 238 -7.57 0.02 3.16
C LEU A 238 -6.40 0.06 4.16
N TYR A 239 -5.16 0.13 3.67
CA TYR A 239 -3.96 0.11 4.50
C TYR A 239 -3.83 1.39 5.34
N PHE A 240 -3.98 2.55 4.71
CA PHE A 240 -3.88 3.84 5.40
C PHE A 240 -5.16 4.23 6.14
N LYS A 241 -6.26 3.47 5.98
CA LYS A 241 -7.58 3.73 6.60
C LYS A 241 -8.07 5.16 6.39
N THR A 242 -7.77 5.72 5.24
CA THR A 242 -8.12 7.09 4.88
C THR A 242 -8.48 7.11 3.42
N ASP A 243 -9.54 7.85 3.09
CA ASP A 243 -9.84 8.14 1.70
C ASP A 243 -8.73 9.02 1.12
N LEU A 244 -8.45 8.83 -0.17
CA LEU A 244 -7.53 9.70 -0.87
C LEU A 244 -8.15 11.09 -0.95
N LYS A 245 -7.38 12.13 -0.62
CA LYS A 245 -7.88 13.52 -0.60
C LYS A 245 -8.52 13.94 -1.93
N ASN A 246 -8.04 13.35 -3.03
CA ASN A 246 -8.53 13.58 -4.39
C ASN A 246 -8.80 12.26 -5.09
N ASP A 247 -9.56 11.36 -4.46
CA ASP A 247 -9.84 10.04 -5.01
C ASP A 247 -10.58 10.10 -6.35
N PRO A 248 -9.93 9.71 -7.47
CA PRO A 248 -10.57 9.78 -8.78
C PRO A 248 -11.74 8.82 -8.95
N TRP A 249 -11.83 7.77 -8.14
CA TRP A 249 -12.93 6.80 -8.21
C TRP A 249 -14.15 7.22 -7.39
N ASN A 250 -14.06 8.26 -6.56
CA ASN A 250 -15.17 8.73 -5.71
C ASN A 250 -15.71 10.12 -6.08
N LYS A 251 -15.02 10.90 -6.93
CA LYS A 251 -15.56 12.15 -7.51
C LYS A 251 -16.52 11.81 -8.62
#